data_AF-A0A532E059-F1
#
_entry.id   AF-A0A532E059-F1
#
_cell.length_a   1.000
_cell.length_b   1.000
_cell.length_c   1.000
_cell.angle_alpha   90.00
_cell.angle_beta   90.00
_cell.angle_gamma   90.00
#
_symmetry.space_group_name_H-M   'P 1'
#
loop_
_entity.id
_entity.type
_entity.pdbx_description
1 polymer ?
#
loop_
_entity_poly.entity_id
_entity_poly.type
_entity_poly.pdbx_seq_one_letter_code
_entity_poly.pdbx_strand_id
1 'polypeptide(L)'
;MLNSVSLTFPDGSVRDYDAAMTGAGLAESISKSLAKKAVAYSIDGTLRDLSDPIGRSGKVEIITREDPRALELIRHDAAHVLAEAVQELWPGTQVTIGPVIENGFYYDFARNEPFTPDDFPVIEKKMREIIARNKPFTKEVWSRDKAKKIFADKGERYKLELIDAIAEDQDLKIYAQGDWFDLCRGPHMASTGQIGNAFKLMKVAGAYWRGDSNNPMLTRIYGTAWADQAQLEAYQTMLEEAEKRDHRKLGREMDLFHFQEEGPGVVFWHAKGWRMFQNLVNYMRRRLDEQGYQEVNAPQVLDKSLWETSGHWGWYRDNMFKVTVAGDDTDDDRVFALKPMNCPGHVQIFKHGLKSYRDLPVKLAEFGNVHRYEPSGALHGLMRVRGFTQDDAHIFCTEEQLADECIKINDLI
;
A
#
# COMPACT_ATOMS: atom_id res chain seq x y z
N MET A 1 45.58 7.65 16.86
CA MET A 1 44.57 7.84 17.91
C MET A 1 43.40 6.96 17.53
N LEU A 2 42.97 6.06 18.42
CA LEU A 2 41.72 5.31 18.22
C LEU A 2 40.59 6.33 18.17
N ASN A 3 39.75 6.28 17.14
CA ASN A 3 38.64 7.20 16.98
C ASN A 3 37.56 6.77 17.97
N SER A 4 37.54 7.37 19.16
CA SER A 4 36.66 6.97 20.26
C SER A 4 35.27 7.56 20.09
N VAL A 5 34.23 6.76 20.34
CA VAL A 5 32.82 7.16 20.35
C VAL A 5 32.20 6.87 21.70
N SER A 6 31.31 7.76 22.15
CA SER A 6 30.64 7.65 23.44
C SER A 6 29.22 7.16 23.27
N LEU A 7 28.89 6.03 23.90
CA LEU A 7 27.61 5.37 23.76
C LEU A 7 26.82 5.43 25.06
N THR A 8 25.57 5.89 24.96
CA THR A 8 24.61 5.90 26.07
C THR A 8 23.72 4.66 25.99
N PHE A 9 23.72 3.84 27.02
CA PHE A 9 22.92 2.63 27.12
C PHE A 9 21.52 2.90 27.71
N PRO A 10 20.56 1.95 27.60
CA PRO A 10 19.20 2.13 28.14
C PRO A 10 19.13 2.37 29.65
N ASP A 11 20.14 1.91 30.41
CA ASP A 11 20.27 2.15 31.85
C ASP A 11 20.83 3.55 32.19
N GLY A 12 21.10 4.38 31.18
CA GLY A 12 21.69 5.71 31.32
C GLY A 12 23.21 5.70 31.50
N SER A 13 23.86 4.53 31.56
CA SER A 13 25.31 4.47 31.62
C SER A 13 25.94 4.91 30.30
N VAL A 14 27.08 5.58 30.39
CA VAL A 14 27.85 6.04 29.24
C VAL A 14 29.20 5.35 29.24
N ARG A 15 29.59 4.76 28.10
CA ARG A 15 30.89 4.10 27.94
C ARG A 15 31.48 4.42 26.58
N ASP A 16 32.80 4.53 26.55
CA ASP A 16 33.55 4.81 25.34
C ASP A 16 34.03 3.52 24.67
N TYR A 17 33.88 3.48 23.35
CA TYR A 17 34.28 2.36 22.49
C TYR A 17 35.02 2.88 21.25
N ASP A 18 35.73 1.99 20.57
CA ASP A 18 36.29 2.28 19.25
C ASP A 18 35.16 2.45 18.23
N ALA A 19 35.18 3.52 17.43
CA ALA A 19 34.23 3.75 16.33
C ALA A 19 34.19 2.58 15.33
N ALA A 20 35.29 1.85 15.17
CA ALA A 20 35.39 0.69 14.30
C ALA A 20 34.78 -0.59 14.90
N MET A 21 34.44 -0.59 16.20
CA MET A 21 33.76 -1.72 16.82
C MET A 21 32.39 -1.93 16.15
N THR A 22 32.03 -3.19 15.92
CA THR A 22 30.75 -3.56 15.31
C THR A 22 29.66 -3.73 16.35
N GLY A 23 28.40 -3.70 15.94
CA GLY A 23 27.26 -4.05 16.81
C GLY A 23 27.41 -5.43 17.48
N ALA A 24 27.96 -6.41 16.77
CA ALA A 24 28.27 -7.74 17.29
C ALA A 24 29.31 -7.68 18.41
N GLY A 25 30.42 -6.96 18.19
CA GLY A 25 31.47 -6.77 19.20
C GLY A 25 30.96 -6.02 20.43
N LEU A 26 30.09 -5.03 20.23
CA LEU A 26 29.43 -4.30 21.31
C LEU A 26 28.57 -5.25 22.15
N ALA A 27 27.72 -6.07 21.52
CA ALA A 27 26.88 -7.03 22.23
C ALA A 27 27.70 -8.05 23.04
N GLU A 28 28.83 -8.52 22.48
CA GLU A 28 29.76 -9.42 23.17
C GLU A 28 30.44 -8.76 24.37
N SER A 29 30.79 -7.48 24.26
CA SER A 29 31.38 -6.71 25.37
C SER A 29 30.43 -6.55 26.58
N ILE A 30 29.12 -6.62 26.35
CA ILE A 30 28.11 -6.55 27.40
C ILE A 30 27.95 -7.93 28.04
N SER A 31 27.64 -8.95 27.23
CA SER A 31 27.67 -10.36 27.67
C SER A 31 27.60 -11.33 26.50
N LYS A 32 28.17 -12.53 26.67
CA LYS A 32 28.03 -13.63 25.71
C LYS A 32 26.58 -14.08 25.50
N SER A 33 25.72 -13.93 26.50
CA SER A 33 24.30 -14.29 26.40
C SER A 33 23.55 -13.32 25.48
N LEU A 34 23.81 -12.01 25.65
CA LEU A 34 23.22 -10.97 24.81
C LEU A 34 23.71 -11.08 23.36
N ALA A 35 25.01 -11.30 23.15
CA ALA A 35 25.57 -11.48 21.81
C ALA A 35 24.88 -12.60 21.02
N LYS A 36 24.49 -13.70 21.68
CA LYS A 36 23.76 -14.81 21.03
C LYS A 36 22.30 -14.47 20.69
N LYS A 37 21.69 -13.54 21.42
CA LYS A 37 20.29 -13.12 21.22
C LYS A 37 20.14 -11.90 20.32
N ALA A 38 21.23 -11.17 20.09
CA ALA A 38 21.24 -9.99 19.25
C ALA A 38 20.88 -10.35 17.80
N VAL A 39 20.01 -9.53 17.20
CA VAL A 39 19.64 -9.62 15.78
C VAL A 39 20.09 -8.38 15.02
N ALA A 40 20.08 -7.22 15.67
CA ALA A 40 20.48 -5.93 15.14
C ALA A 40 20.93 -5.02 16.29
N TYR A 41 21.41 -3.82 15.96
CA TYR A 41 21.55 -2.75 16.95
C TYR A 41 20.91 -1.46 16.43
N SER A 42 20.57 -0.56 17.34
CA SER A 42 20.03 0.76 17.04
C SER A 42 21.00 1.82 17.54
N ILE A 43 21.19 2.88 16.75
CA ILE A 43 21.82 4.12 17.21
C ILE A 43 20.89 5.30 16.95
N ASP A 44 20.49 5.99 18.02
CA ASP A 44 19.50 7.07 18.01
C ASP A 44 18.19 6.67 17.29
N GLY A 45 17.74 5.43 17.52
CA GLY A 45 16.51 4.88 16.94
C GLY A 45 16.66 4.29 15.53
N THR A 46 17.82 4.42 14.88
CA THR A 46 18.05 3.87 13.54
C THR A 46 18.63 2.45 13.63
N LEU A 47 17.89 1.45 13.13
CA LEU A 47 18.32 0.06 13.06
C LEU A 47 19.50 -0.13 12.09
N ARG A 48 20.44 -1.01 12.48
CA ARG A 48 21.66 -1.35 11.73
C ARG A 48 22.03 -2.81 11.90
N ASP A 49 22.73 -3.35 10.92
CA ASP A 49 23.24 -4.73 10.94
C ASP A 49 24.26 -4.91 12.06
N LEU A 50 24.30 -6.05 12.72
CA LEU A 50 25.35 -6.31 13.74
C LEU A 50 26.77 -6.26 13.20
N SER A 51 26.97 -6.43 11.89
CA SER A 51 28.27 -6.30 11.23
C SER A 51 28.71 -4.85 11.02
N ASP A 52 27.79 -3.87 11.15
CA ASP A 52 28.13 -2.47 10.90
C ASP A 52 29.00 -1.89 12.01
N PRO A 53 30.00 -1.07 11.66
CA PRO A 53 30.71 -0.23 12.62
C PRO A 53 29.76 0.73 13.32
N ILE A 54 29.98 0.95 14.61
CA ILE A 54 29.24 1.92 15.41
C ILE A 54 29.38 3.32 14.80
N GLY A 55 30.61 3.71 14.45
CA GLY A 55 30.95 4.87 13.63
C GLY A 55 30.73 6.25 14.26
N ARG A 56 29.76 6.40 15.16
CA ARG A 56 29.44 7.67 15.85
C ARG A 56 28.96 7.45 17.28
N SER A 57 29.05 8.49 18.10
CA SER A 57 28.43 8.56 19.43
C SER A 57 26.91 8.63 19.31
N GLY A 58 26.19 8.17 20.34
CA GLY A 58 24.72 8.22 20.36
C GLY A 58 24.09 7.31 21.41
N LYS A 59 22.75 7.26 21.44
CA LYS A 59 22.01 6.30 22.25
C LYS A 59 22.01 4.95 21.55
N VAL A 60 22.53 3.92 22.21
CA VAL A 60 22.67 2.58 21.63
C VAL A 60 21.73 1.57 22.28
N GLU A 61 21.13 0.71 21.47
CA GLU A 61 20.33 -0.42 21.94
C GLU A 61 20.73 -1.68 21.17
N ILE A 62 20.93 -2.80 21.87
CA ILE A 62 21.02 -4.10 21.23
C ILE A 62 19.61 -4.64 21.07
N ILE A 63 19.22 -4.92 19.83
CA ILE A 63 17.90 -5.43 19.50
C ILE A 63 17.97 -6.95 19.54
N THR A 64 17.07 -7.56 20.32
CA THR A 64 16.88 -9.01 20.30
C THR A 64 15.66 -9.37 19.47
N ARG A 65 15.50 -10.66 19.18
CA ARG A 65 14.39 -11.14 18.34
C ARG A 65 13.01 -10.88 18.95
N GLU A 66 12.93 -10.72 20.27
CA GLU A 66 11.70 -10.44 21.00
C GLU A 66 11.30 -8.95 20.99
N ASP A 67 12.18 -8.06 20.53
CA ASP A 67 11.86 -6.63 20.39
C ASP A 67 10.84 -6.44 19.26
N PRO A 68 9.79 -5.62 19.44
CA PRO A 68 8.80 -5.36 18.38
C PRO A 68 9.41 -4.86 17.06
N ARG A 69 10.53 -4.13 17.13
CA ARG A 69 11.26 -3.65 15.94
C ARG A 69 11.89 -4.78 15.12
N ALA A 70 12.14 -5.93 15.73
CA ALA A 70 12.65 -7.10 15.01
C ALA A 70 11.62 -7.70 14.04
N LEU A 71 10.33 -7.41 14.21
CA LEU A 71 9.28 -7.95 13.33
C LEU A 71 9.47 -7.52 11.87
N GLU A 72 9.91 -6.28 11.64
CA GLU A 72 10.22 -5.79 10.29
C GLU A 72 11.39 -6.56 9.68
N LEU A 73 12.44 -6.83 10.49
CA LEU A 73 13.59 -7.63 10.06
C LEU A 73 13.21 -9.08 9.76
N ILE A 74 12.36 -9.70 10.59
CA ILE A 74 11.84 -11.05 10.36
C ILE A 74 11.13 -11.13 9.01
N ARG A 75 10.29 -10.13 8.68
CA ARG A 75 9.57 -10.08 7.40
C ARG A 75 10.49 -9.83 6.22
N HIS A 76 11.47 -8.95 6.40
CA HIS A 76 12.45 -8.63 5.37
C HIS A 76 13.32 -9.84 5.03
N ASP A 77 13.86 -10.50 6.04
CA ASP A 77 14.67 -11.71 5.90
C ASP A 77 13.83 -12.88 5.34
N ALA A 78 12.56 -13.00 5.72
CA ALA A 78 11.64 -13.98 5.14
C ALA A 78 11.38 -13.74 3.65
N ALA A 79 11.36 -12.48 3.19
CA ALA A 79 11.26 -12.15 1.77
C ALA A 79 12.51 -12.60 1.00
N HIS A 80 13.70 -12.44 1.57
CA HIS A 80 14.94 -12.94 0.97
C HIS A 80 14.98 -14.47 0.91
N VAL A 81 14.55 -15.16 1.98
CA VAL A 81 14.40 -16.62 1.98
C VAL A 81 13.37 -17.10 0.94
N LEU A 82 12.28 -16.36 0.74
CA LEU A 82 11.32 -16.64 -0.34
C LEU A 82 12.01 -16.53 -1.71
N ALA A 83 12.81 -15.49 -1.94
CA ALA A 83 13.52 -15.30 -3.19
C ALA A 83 14.55 -16.42 -3.46
N GLU A 84 15.38 -16.80 -2.47
CA GLU A 84 16.29 -17.95 -2.58
C GLU A 84 15.51 -19.24 -2.86
N ALA A 85 14.44 -19.50 -2.11
CA ALA A 85 13.62 -20.71 -2.26
C ALA A 85 13.08 -20.84 -3.69
N VAL A 86 12.55 -19.75 -4.24
CA VAL A 86 12.01 -19.73 -5.60
C VAL A 86 13.11 -19.98 -6.63
N GLN A 87 14.28 -19.35 -6.50
CA GLN A 87 15.37 -19.55 -7.47
C GLN A 87 16.00 -20.94 -7.39
N GLU A 88 16.06 -21.56 -6.21
CA GLU A 88 16.50 -22.95 -6.08
C GLU A 88 15.50 -23.95 -6.69
N LEU A 89 14.20 -23.68 -6.56
CA LEU A 89 13.15 -24.55 -7.09
C LEU A 89 12.94 -24.38 -8.60
N TRP A 90 13.03 -23.14 -9.10
CA TRP A 90 12.86 -22.79 -10.51
C TRP A 90 14.03 -21.93 -11.01
N PRO A 91 15.17 -22.56 -11.34
CA PRO A 91 16.32 -21.86 -11.91
C PRO A 91 15.94 -21.06 -13.16
N GLY A 92 16.49 -19.84 -13.28
CA GLY A 92 16.16 -18.90 -14.36
C GLY A 92 15.01 -17.94 -14.05
N THR A 93 14.31 -18.12 -12.93
CA THR A 93 13.40 -17.09 -12.40
C THR A 93 14.20 -15.88 -11.96
N GLN A 94 13.86 -14.70 -12.47
CA GLN A 94 14.51 -13.45 -12.06
C GLN A 94 13.77 -12.83 -10.88
N VAL A 95 14.53 -12.25 -9.96
CA VAL A 95 14.01 -11.58 -8.76
C VAL A 95 14.09 -10.07 -8.94
N THR A 96 13.08 -9.34 -8.48
CA THR A 96 13.01 -7.89 -8.67
C THR A 96 13.02 -7.13 -7.35
N ILE A 97 11.85 -6.82 -6.78
CA ILE A 97 11.67 -6.11 -5.51
C ILE A 97 10.89 -6.96 -4.52
N GLY A 98 11.28 -6.90 -3.25
CA GLY A 98 10.60 -7.62 -2.17
C GLY A 98 10.53 -6.84 -0.85
N PRO A 99 9.72 -5.77 -0.78
CA PRO A 99 9.63 -4.95 0.42
C PRO A 99 8.74 -5.58 1.49
N VAL A 100 8.96 -5.13 2.73
CA VAL A 100 8.03 -5.34 3.84
C VAL A 100 6.79 -4.46 3.65
N ILE A 101 5.65 -4.98 4.10
CA ILE A 101 4.37 -4.26 4.20
C ILE A 101 3.81 -4.41 5.62
N GLU A 102 2.79 -3.63 5.97
CA GLU A 102 2.23 -3.54 7.33
C GLU A 102 2.02 -4.90 8.03
N ASN A 103 1.51 -5.90 7.32
CA ASN A 103 1.20 -7.23 7.85
C ASN A 103 1.95 -8.37 7.14
N GLY A 104 3.12 -8.09 6.56
CA GLY A 104 3.88 -9.13 5.87
C GLY A 104 4.93 -8.58 4.91
N PHE A 105 5.08 -9.24 3.77
CA PHE A 105 5.99 -8.86 2.70
C PHE A 105 5.43 -9.37 1.36
N TYR A 106 6.03 -8.95 0.27
CA TYR A 106 5.87 -9.63 -1.01
C TYR A 106 7.21 -9.74 -1.72
N TYR A 107 7.27 -10.54 -2.77
CA TYR A 107 8.37 -10.53 -3.71
C TYR A 107 7.84 -10.68 -5.15
N ASP A 108 8.36 -9.85 -6.05
CA ASP A 108 8.02 -9.85 -7.48
C ASP A 108 9.02 -10.66 -8.30
N PHE A 109 8.50 -11.63 -9.06
CA PHE A 109 9.27 -12.56 -9.86
C PHE A 109 8.95 -12.44 -11.35
N ALA A 110 9.97 -12.56 -12.20
CA ALA A 110 9.78 -12.71 -13.63
C ALA A 110 10.13 -14.13 -14.07
N ARG A 111 9.14 -14.84 -14.62
CA ARG A 111 9.28 -16.14 -15.27
C ARG A 111 8.16 -16.34 -16.30
N ASN A 112 8.32 -17.33 -17.18
CA ASN A 112 7.39 -17.56 -18.29
C ASN A 112 6.04 -18.12 -17.84
N GLU A 113 6.04 -19.06 -16.90
CA GLU A 113 4.82 -19.67 -16.35
C GLU A 113 4.47 -18.97 -15.04
N PRO A 114 3.31 -18.34 -14.82
CA PRO A 114 3.00 -17.70 -13.55
C PRO A 114 2.99 -18.69 -12.37
N PHE A 115 3.18 -18.19 -11.15
CA PHE A 115 2.96 -18.99 -9.94
C PHE A 115 1.46 -19.15 -9.66
N THR A 116 1.12 -20.24 -8.98
CA THR A 116 -0.23 -20.53 -8.49
C THR A 116 -0.21 -20.79 -6.99
N PRO A 117 -1.36 -20.71 -6.29
CA PRO A 117 -1.44 -21.10 -4.89
C PRO A 117 -1.01 -22.56 -4.62
N ASP A 118 -1.10 -23.44 -5.62
CA ASP A 118 -0.68 -24.85 -5.52
C ASP A 118 0.84 -25.01 -5.39
N ASP A 119 1.62 -23.99 -5.78
CA ASP A 119 3.07 -23.97 -5.59
C ASP A 119 3.48 -23.69 -4.13
N PHE A 120 2.59 -23.07 -3.33
CA PHE A 120 2.94 -22.59 -1.99
C PHE A 120 3.44 -23.67 -1.03
N PRO A 121 2.85 -24.89 -0.95
CA PRO A 121 3.37 -25.92 -0.07
C PRO A 121 4.83 -26.30 -0.39
N VAL A 122 5.21 -26.32 -1.67
CA VAL A 122 6.57 -26.65 -2.12
C VAL A 122 7.53 -25.50 -1.78
N ILE A 123 7.12 -24.25 -2.02
CA ILE A 123 7.91 -23.06 -1.69
C ILE A 123 8.12 -22.96 -0.19
N GLU A 124 7.05 -23.05 0.61
CA GLU A 124 7.15 -22.96 2.06
C GLU A 124 8.01 -24.07 2.65
N LYS A 125 7.95 -25.30 2.11
CA LYS A 125 8.86 -26.38 2.51
C LYS A 125 10.31 -25.99 2.25
N LYS A 126 10.61 -25.46 1.06
CA LYS A 126 11.96 -25.02 0.70
C LYS A 126 12.46 -23.86 1.56
N MET A 127 11.59 -22.89 1.87
CA MET A 127 11.90 -21.81 2.80
C MET A 127 12.28 -22.35 4.19
N ARG A 128 11.53 -23.33 4.72
CA ARG A 128 11.88 -23.99 5.99
C ARG A 128 13.22 -24.73 5.92
N GLU A 129 13.52 -25.39 4.81
CA GLU A 129 14.84 -26.01 4.59
C GLU A 129 15.96 -24.97 4.63
N ILE A 130 15.80 -23.83 3.96
CA ILE A 130 16.78 -22.72 3.96
C ILE A 130 16.98 -22.16 5.37
N ILE A 131 15.89 -21.87 6.08
CA ILE A 131 15.93 -21.38 7.47
C ILE A 131 16.66 -22.37 8.38
N ALA A 132 16.42 -23.67 8.19
CA ALA A 132 17.08 -24.74 8.96
C ALA A 132 18.59 -24.84 8.67
N ARG A 133 19.07 -24.44 7.48
CA ARG A 133 20.52 -24.34 7.19
C ARG A 133 21.20 -23.27 8.05
N ASN A 134 20.43 -22.29 8.54
CA ASN A 134 20.88 -21.23 9.43
C ASN A 134 22.17 -20.54 8.97
N LYS A 135 22.25 -20.22 7.68
CA LYS A 135 23.40 -19.51 7.12
C LYS A 135 23.45 -18.08 7.64
N PRO A 136 24.66 -17.54 7.94
CA PRO A 136 24.81 -16.16 8.37
C PRO A 136 24.45 -15.22 7.23
N PHE A 137 23.84 -14.09 7.56
CA PHE A 137 23.76 -12.97 6.65
C PHE A 137 25.11 -12.26 6.64
N THR A 138 25.65 -12.05 5.45
CA THR A 138 26.90 -11.30 5.25
C THR A 138 26.66 -10.16 4.29
N LYS A 139 27.39 -9.07 4.48
CA LYS A 139 27.24 -7.84 3.71
C LYS A 139 28.55 -7.43 3.07
N GLU A 140 28.50 -7.14 1.79
CA GLU A 140 29.59 -6.50 1.06
C GLU A 140 29.10 -5.23 0.37
N VAL A 141 29.98 -4.23 0.26
CA VAL A 141 29.75 -3.07 -0.61
C VAL A 141 30.47 -3.34 -1.92
N TRP A 142 29.73 -3.35 -3.02
CA TRP A 142 30.30 -3.57 -4.35
C TRP A 142 30.37 -2.26 -5.14
N SER A 143 31.37 -2.16 -6.02
CA SER A 143 31.35 -1.13 -7.04
C SER A 143 30.21 -1.38 -8.03
N ARG A 144 29.69 -0.32 -8.65
CA ARG A 144 28.62 -0.40 -9.66
C ARG A 144 29.00 -1.32 -10.81
N ASP A 145 30.23 -1.23 -11.31
CA ASP A 145 30.72 -2.06 -12.40
C ASP A 145 30.77 -3.55 -12.02
N LYS A 146 31.24 -3.86 -10.79
CA LYS A 146 31.26 -5.23 -10.27
C LYS A 146 29.83 -5.77 -10.18
N ALA A 147 28.91 -5.01 -9.58
CA ALA A 147 27.52 -5.41 -9.42
C ALA A 147 26.82 -5.62 -10.77
N LYS A 148 26.93 -4.67 -11.69
CA LYS A 148 26.36 -4.79 -13.04
C LYS A 148 26.88 -6.02 -13.77
N LYS A 149 28.19 -6.25 -13.75
CA LYS A 149 28.79 -7.42 -14.39
C LYS A 149 28.22 -8.72 -13.83
N ILE A 150 28.23 -8.88 -12.50
CA ILE A 150 27.78 -10.11 -11.85
C ILE A 150 26.28 -10.36 -12.07
N PHE A 151 25.42 -9.35 -11.93
CA PHE A 151 23.98 -9.51 -12.16
C PHE A 151 23.66 -9.74 -13.65
N ALA A 152 24.43 -9.17 -14.58
CA ALA A 152 24.31 -9.44 -16.01
C ALA A 152 24.70 -10.89 -16.34
N ASP A 153 25.82 -11.38 -15.80
CA ASP A 153 26.28 -12.76 -15.98
C ASP A 153 25.27 -13.78 -15.42
N LYS A 154 24.51 -13.40 -14.38
CA LYS A 154 23.39 -14.20 -13.82
C LYS A 154 22.05 -14.04 -14.57
N GLY A 155 21.95 -13.12 -15.52
CA GLY A 155 20.71 -12.85 -16.25
C GLY A 155 19.65 -12.05 -15.48
N GLU A 156 20.03 -11.36 -14.39
CA GLU A 156 19.13 -10.60 -13.52
C GLU A 156 18.88 -9.17 -14.05
N ARG A 157 18.12 -9.04 -15.14
CA ARG A 157 17.96 -7.76 -15.85
C ARG A 157 17.35 -6.66 -14.97
N TYR A 158 16.41 -7.02 -14.11
CA TYR A 158 15.73 -6.08 -13.22
C TYR A 158 16.66 -5.52 -12.16
N LYS A 159 17.64 -6.30 -11.69
CA LYS A 159 18.67 -5.80 -10.75
C LYS A 159 19.59 -4.79 -11.42
N LEU A 160 19.88 -4.93 -12.72
CA LEU A 160 20.64 -3.92 -13.48
C LEU A 160 19.90 -2.58 -13.50
N GLU A 161 18.59 -2.60 -13.82
CA GLU A 161 17.76 -1.39 -13.82
C GLU A 161 17.67 -0.73 -12.43
N LEU A 162 17.67 -1.53 -11.36
CA LEU A 162 17.69 -1.02 -9.99
C LEU A 162 19.03 -0.36 -9.67
N ILE A 163 20.14 -0.96 -10.08
CA ILE A 163 21.48 -0.36 -9.92
C ILE A 163 21.56 0.99 -10.63
N ASP A 164 21.04 1.07 -11.85
CA ASP A 164 21.03 2.32 -12.63
C ASP A 164 20.17 3.42 -12.00
N ALA A 165 19.13 3.05 -11.25
CA ALA A 165 18.25 4.00 -10.57
C ALA A 165 18.82 4.51 -9.23
N ILE A 166 19.79 3.82 -8.63
CA ILE A 166 20.41 4.24 -7.37
C ILE A 166 21.41 5.37 -7.65
N ALA A 167 21.25 6.53 -7.01
CA ALA A 167 22.12 7.70 -7.17
C ALA A 167 23.60 7.37 -6.92
N GLU A 168 24.52 7.96 -7.71
CA GLU A 168 25.94 7.58 -7.75
C GLU A 168 26.67 7.65 -6.41
N ASP A 169 26.25 8.54 -5.53
CA ASP A 169 26.78 8.78 -4.19
C ASP A 169 26.33 7.73 -3.15
N GLN A 170 25.43 6.83 -3.52
CA GLN A 170 24.94 5.77 -2.64
C GLN A 170 25.66 4.44 -2.89
N ASP A 171 26.04 3.79 -1.78
CA ASP A 171 26.65 2.46 -1.78
C ASP A 171 25.68 1.37 -2.27
N LEU A 172 26.21 0.41 -3.04
CA LEU A 172 25.51 -0.82 -3.39
C LEU A 172 25.85 -1.91 -2.39
N LYS A 173 24.95 -2.13 -1.44
CA LYS A 173 25.06 -3.20 -0.44
C LYS A 173 24.50 -4.49 -1.01
N ILE A 174 25.32 -5.53 -0.99
CA ILE A 174 24.95 -6.88 -1.39
C ILE A 174 24.91 -7.75 -0.14
N TYR A 175 23.75 -8.35 0.11
CA TYR A 175 23.53 -9.24 1.24
C TYR A 175 23.50 -10.68 0.74
N ALA A 176 24.33 -11.54 1.34
CA ALA A 176 24.39 -12.95 1.04
C ALA A 176 23.92 -13.79 2.25
N GLN A 177 23.18 -14.86 1.99
CA GLN A 177 22.70 -15.83 3.00
C GLN A 177 23.21 -17.24 2.69
N GLY A 178 24.54 -17.36 2.52
CA GLY A 178 25.18 -18.54 1.94
C GLY A 178 25.58 -18.25 0.50
N ASP A 179 25.22 -19.14 -0.42
CA ASP A 179 25.61 -19.01 -1.83
C ASP A 179 24.68 -18.07 -2.62
N TRP A 180 23.48 -17.81 -2.09
CA TRP A 180 22.53 -16.85 -2.63
C TRP A 180 22.80 -15.45 -2.08
N PHE A 181 22.65 -14.44 -2.93
CA PHE A 181 22.83 -13.04 -2.57
C PHE A 181 21.91 -12.12 -3.36
N ASP A 182 21.67 -10.93 -2.81
CA ASP A 182 20.81 -9.92 -3.43
C ASP A 182 21.25 -8.49 -3.12
N LEU A 183 20.86 -7.57 -4.00
CA LEU A 183 20.98 -6.12 -3.81
C LEU A 183 19.87 -5.65 -2.87
N CYS A 184 20.25 -5.22 -1.68
CA CYS A 184 19.30 -4.75 -0.68
C CYS A 184 19.90 -3.63 0.17
N ARG A 185 19.07 -2.74 0.71
CA ARG A 185 19.52 -1.66 1.61
C ARG A 185 19.80 -2.15 3.04
N GLY A 186 19.14 -3.24 3.44
CA GLY A 186 19.14 -3.76 4.80
C GLY A 186 18.42 -2.84 5.81
N PRO A 187 18.60 -3.09 7.11
CA PRO A 187 19.42 -4.18 7.68
C PRO A 187 18.74 -5.55 7.59
N HIS A 188 19.54 -6.59 7.83
CA HIS A 188 19.14 -7.99 8.01
C HIS A 188 19.50 -8.45 9.43
N MET A 189 18.90 -9.55 9.90
CA MET A 189 19.33 -10.17 11.15
C MET A 189 20.68 -10.89 10.97
N ALA A 190 21.17 -11.57 12.02
CA ALA A 190 22.49 -12.22 11.96
C ALA A 190 22.51 -13.50 11.11
N SER A 191 21.38 -14.21 11.02
CA SER A 191 21.29 -15.47 10.27
C SER A 191 19.86 -15.84 9.90
N THR A 192 19.71 -16.65 8.86
CA THR A 192 18.40 -17.13 8.37
C THR A 192 17.61 -17.90 9.41
N GLY A 193 18.26 -18.59 10.36
CA GLY A 193 17.56 -19.32 11.42
C GLY A 193 16.84 -18.40 12.42
N GLN A 194 17.22 -17.12 12.49
CA GLN A 194 16.53 -16.13 13.34
C GLN A 194 15.19 -15.68 12.76
N ILE A 195 14.82 -16.05 11.53
CA ILE A 195 13.48 -15.80 10.98
C ILE A 195 12.44 -16.62 11.75
N GLY A 196 12.75 -17.90 12.02
CA GLY A 196 11.81 -18.85 12.60
C GLY A 196 10.80 -19.41 11.59
N ASN A 197 9.90 -20.27 12.05
CA ASN A 197 8.96 -21.00 11.17
C ASN A 197 7.55 -20.37 11.10
N ALA A 198 7.33 -19.27 11.82
CA ALA A 198 6.04 -18.58 11.89
C ALA A 198 5.81 -17.68 10.67
N PHE A 199 5.71 -18.30 9.49
CA PHE A 199 5.39 -17.60 8.25
C PHE A 199 4.40 -18.39 7.39
N LYS A 200 3.71 -17.69 6.50
CA LYS A 200 2.74 -18.27 5.56
C LYS A 200 2.72 -17.50 4.24
N LEU A 201 2.68 -18.20 3.12
CA LEU A 201 2.39 -17.59 1.81
C LEU A 201 0.88 -17.44 1.65
N MET A 202 0.45 -16.26 1.20
CA MET A 202 -0.94 -15.81 1.31
C MET A 202 -1.67 -15.85 -0.03
N LYS A 203 -1.13 -15.17 -1.05
CA LYS A 203 -1.76 -15.07 -2.36
C LYS A 203 -0.76 -14.71 -3.45
N VAL A 204 -1.13 -15.03 -4.69
CA VAL A 204 -0.43 -14.58 -5.89
C VAL A 204 -1.20 -13.43 -6.53
N ALA A 205 -0.50 -12.43 -7.06
CA ALA A 205 -1.08 -11.36 -7.86
C ALA A 205 -0.20 -11.04 -9.07
N GLY A 206 -0.79 -10.45 -10.11
CA GLY A 206 -0.03 -9.81 -11.18
C GLY A 206 0.45 -8.43 -10.73
N ALA A 207 1.68 -8.08 -11.07
CA ALA A 207 2.21 -6.73 -10.90
C ALA A 207 2.90 -6.29 -12.19
N TYR A 208 2.84 -5.00 -12.52
CA TYR A 208 3.62 -4.45 -13.62
C TYR A 208 4.89 -3.81 -13.10
N TRP A 209 6.00 -3.99 -13.82
CA TRP A 209 7.27 -3.39 -13.42
C TRP A 209 7.14 -1.86 -13.32
N ARG A 210 7.55 -1.30 -12.17
CA ARG A 210 7.38 0.11 -11.77
C ARG A 210 5.93 0.63 -11.82
N GLY A 211 4.94 -0.27 -11.82
CA GLY A 211 3.52 0.08 -11.88
C GLY A 211 3.03 0.57 -13.24
N ASP A 212 3.84 0.45 -14.30
CA ASP A 212 3.46 0.86 -15.66
C ASP A 212 2.93 -0.33 -16.46
N SER A 213 1.65 -0.28 -16.87
CA SER A 213 0.99 -1.37 -17.60
C SER A 213 1.56 -1.64 -18.99
N ASN A 214 2.46 -0.79 -19.50
CA ASN A 214 3.21 -1.04 -20.73
C ASN A 214 4.43 -1.96 -20.52
N ASN A 215 4.84 -2.18 -19.27
CA ASN A 215 5.99 -3.02 -18.94
C ASN A 215 5.62 -4.51 -18.81
N PRO A 216 6.61 -5.42 -18.81
CA PRO A 216 6.35 -6.84 -18.59
C PRO A 216 5.62 -7.10 -17.26
N MET A 217 4.64 -7.99 -17.32
CA MET A 217 3.93 -8.48 -16.14
C MET A 217 4.85 -9.40 -15.32
N LEU A 218 4.89 -9.14 -14.03
CA LEU A 218 5.57 -9.91 -12.99
C LEU A 218 4.54 -10.69 -12.19
N THR A 219 4.99 -11.77 -11.56
CA THR A 219 4.20 -12.50 -10.57
C THR A 219 4.63 -12.10 -9.18
N ARG A 220 3.70 -11.53 -8.42
CA ARG A 220 3.88 -11.15 -7.01
C ARG A 220 3.42 -12.26 -6.09
N ILE A 221 4.29 -12.76 -5.22
CA ILE A 221 3.91 -13.66 -4.13
C ILE A 221 3.86 -12.84 -2.83
N TYR A 222 2.71 -12.83 -2.17
CA TYR A 222 2.54 -12.25 -0.84
C TYR A 222 2.80 -13.29 0.24
N GLY A 223 3.48 -12.89 1.30
CA GLY A 223 3.69 -13.69 2.50
C GLY A 223 3.53 -12.86 3.78
N THR A 224 3.36 -13.54 4.90
CA THR A 224 3.44 -12.94 6.23
C THR A 224 4.43 -13.71 7.08
N ALA A 225 5.13 -13.03 7.99
CA ALA A 225 5.99 -13.63 9.00
C ALA A 225 5.82 -12.89 10.34
N TRP A 226 5.95 -13.64 11.43
CA TRP A 226 5.67 -13.19 12.79
C TRP A 226 6.77 -13.62 13.77
N ALA A 227 6.81 -13.00 14.95
CA ALA A 227 7.79 -13.36 15.96
C ALA A 227 7.57 -14.79 16.46
N ASP A 228 6.32 -15.25 16.56
CA ASP A 228 6.01 -16.60 17.00
C ASP A 228 4.77 -17.17 16.30
N GLN A 229 4.55 -18.47 16.51
CA GLN A 229 3.46 -19.21 15.90
C GLN A 229 2.08 -18.74 16.38
N ALA A 230 1.96 -18.29 17.64
CA ALA A 230 0.70 -17.82 18.19
C ALA A 230 0.26 -16.50 17.53
N GLN A 231 1.20 -15.59 17.25
CA GLN A 231 0.93 -14.36 16.50
C GLN A 231 0.47 -14.65 15.06
N LEU A 232 1.10 -15.63 14.39
CA LEU A 232 0.68 -16.05 13.05
C LEU A 232 -0.75 -16.59 13.05
N GLU A 233 -1.08 -17.47 13.99
CA GLU A 233 -2.42 -18.06 14.13
C GLU A 233 -3.47 -17.01 14.47
N ALA A 234 -3.13 -16.04 15.34
CA ALA A 234 -4.00 -14.91 15.64
C ALA A 234 -4.30 -14.06 14.41
N TYR A 235 -3.29 -13.79 13.58
CA TYR A 235 -3.46 -13.06 12.33
C TYR A 235 -4.32 -13.84 11.32
N GLN A 236 -4.09 -15.14 11.18
CA GLN A 236 -4.91 -16.01 10.31
C GLN A 236 -6.38 -16.04 10.76
N THR A 237 -6.61 -16.19 12.06
CA THR A 237 -7.97 -16.13 12.64
C THR A 237 -8.64 -14.79 12.36
N MET A 238 -7.91 -13.69 12.49
CA MET A 238 -8.43 -12.35 12.17
C MET A 238 -8.81 -12.22 10.69
N LEU A 239 -8.02 -12.77 9.77
CA LEU A 239 -8.34 -12.78 8.34
C LEU A 239 -9.59 -13.64 8.04
N GLU A 240 -9.72 -14.81 8.66
CA GLU A 240 -10.90 -15.67 8.52
C GLU A 240 -12.16 -14.95 9.02
N GLU A 241 -12.08 -14.25 10.15
CA GLU A 241 -13.18 -13.43 10.67
C GLU A 241 -13.48 -12.23 9.77
N ALA A 242 -12.48 -11.58 9.19
CA ALA A 242 -12.66 -10.49 8.23
C ALA A 242 -13.37 -10.98 6.96
N GLU A 243 -12.98 -12.13 6.42
CA GLU A 243 -13.59 -12.73 5.22
C GLU A 243 -15.07 -13.08 5.44
N LYS A 244 -15.43 -13.53 6.65
CA LYS A 244 -16.84 -13.75 7.02
C LYS A 244 -17.69 -12.46 6.96
N ARG A 245 -17.05 -11.29 7.04
CA ARG A 245 -17.70 -9.96 7.07
C ARG A 245 -17.51 -9.18 5.77
N ASP A 246 -16.98 -9.81 4.73
CA ASP A 246 -16.84 -9.20 3.41
C ASP A 246 -18.23 -8.88 2.83
N HIS A 247 -18.47 -7.60 2.51
CA HIS A 247 -19.76 -7.14 1.99
C HIS A 247 -20.14 -7.79 0.67
N ARG A 248 -19.19 -8.30 -0.12
CA ARG A 248 -19.44 -9.02 -1.37
C ARG A 248 -19.99 -10.40 -1.09
N LYS A 249 -19.45 -11.07 -0.07
CA LYS A 249 -19.95 -12.37 0.40
C LYS A 249 -21.35 -12.21 0.99
N LEU A 250 -21.52 -11.27 1.92
CA LEU A 250 -22.81 -10.98 2.54
C LEU A 250 -23.84 -10.49 1.52
N GLY A 251 -23.44 -9.63 0.58
CA GLY A 251 -24.30 -9.11 -0.48
C GLY A 251 -24.89 -10.22 -1.34
N ARG A 252 -24.09 -11.24 -1.66
CA ARG A 252 -24.56 -12.44 -2.38
C ARG A 252 -25.44 -13.33 -1.49
N GLU A 253 -25.00 -13.67 -0.28
CA GLU A 253 -25.72 -14.57 0.64
C GLU A 253 -27.09 -14.01 1.06
N MET A 254 -27.19 -12.68 1.20
CA MET A 254 -28.40 -11.99 1.62
C MET A 254 -29.25 -11.48 0.45
N ASP A 255 -28.80 -11.66 -0.80
CA ASP A 255 -29.50 -11.22 -2.01
C ASP A 255 -29.72 -9.69 -2.04
N LEU A 256 -28.64 -8.92 -1.83
CA LEU A 256 -28.69 -7.45 -1.72
C LEU A 256 -28.34 -6.73 -3.02
N PHE A 257 -27.30 -7.21 -3.72
CA PHE A 257 -26.82 -6.61 -4.96
C PHE A 257 -25.95 -7.61 -5.73
N HIS A 258 -25.70 -7.30 -7.00
CA HIS A 258 -24.65 -7.95 -7.78
C HIS A 258 -23.98 -6.98 -8.75
N PHE A 259 -22.94 -7.47 -9.40
CA PHE A 259 -22.24 -6.83 -10.52
C PHE A 259 -22.24 -7.82 -11.70
N GLN A 260 -22.28 -7.29 -12.92
CA GLN A 260 -22.23 -8.07 -14.16
C GLN A 260 -21.47 -7.29 -15.25
N GLU A 261 -21.08 -7.98 -16.33
CA GLU A 261 -20.18 -7.44 -17.36
C GLU A 261 -20.79 -6.30 -18.17
N GLU A 262 -22.12 -6.24 -18.31
CA GLU A 262 -22.84 -5.15 -18.99
C GLU A 262 -22.77 -3.83 -18.20
N GLY A 263 -22.39 -3.89 -16.91
CA GLY A 263 -22.25 -2.74 -16.03
C GLY A 263 -20.99 -2.83 -15.17
N PRO A 264 -19.78 -2.76 -15.77
CA PRO A 264 -18.54 -2.93 -15.03
C PRO A 264 -18.37 -1.79 -14.04
N GLY A 265 -18.37 -2.11 -12.74
CA GLY A 265 -18.24 -1.15 -11.65
C GLY A 265 -19.52 -0.36 -11.34
N VAL A 266 -20.69 -0.74 -11.88
CA VAL A 266 -21.99 -0.18 -11.45
C VAL A 266 -22.83 -1.26 -10.78
N VAL A 267 -23.55 -0.87 -9.74
CA VAL A 267 -24.24 -1.81 -8.85
C VAL A 267 -25.63 -2.13 -9.36
N PHE A 268 -25.96 -3.41 -9.49
CA PHE A 268 -27.34 -3.87 -9.67
C PHE A 268 -27.94 -4.14 -8.30
N TRP A 269 -28.67 -3.18 -7.76
CA TRP A 269 -29.33 -3.31 -6.47
C TRP A 269 -30.57 -4.21 -6.54
N HIS A 270 -30.65 -5.19 -5.66
CA HIS A 270 -31.85 -6.03 -5.51
C HIS A 270 -32.84 -5.36 -4.56
N ALA A 271 -34.06 -5.87 -4.46
CA ALA A 271 -35.11 -5.27 -3.64
C ALA A 271 -34.71 -5.05 -2.18
N LYS A 272 -33.98 -6.01 -1.57
CA LYS A 272 -33.51 -5.91 -0.18
C LYS A 272 -32.41 -4.87 -0.02
N GLY A 273 -31.40 -4.90 -0.89
CA GLY A 273 -30.29 -3.93 -0.85
C GLY A 273 -30.77 -2.51 -1.18
N TRP A 274 -31.67 -2.36 -2.16
CA TRP A 274 -32.26 -1.08 -2.49
C TRP A 274 -33.10 -0.51 -1.35
N ARG A 275 -33.88 -1.35 -0.65
CA ARG A 275 -34.62 -0.91 0.55
C ARG A 275 -33.67 -0.42 1.65
N MET A 276 -32.57 -1.13 1.89
CA MET A 276 -31.54 -0.70 2.83
C MET A 276 -30.95 0.66 2.43
N PHE A 277 -30.56 0.80 1.16
CA PHE A 277 -30.01 2.04 0.63
C PHE A 277 -30.99 3.22 0.76
N GLN A 278 -32.25 3.03 0.39
CA GLN A 278 -33.30 4.05 0.53
C GLN A 278 -33.56 4.44 1.98
N ASN A 279 -33.46 3.50 2.94
CA ASN A 279 -33.57 3.83 4.35
C ASN A 279 -32.43 4.74 4.83
N LEU A 280 -31.20 4.52 4.34
CA LEU A 280 -30.05 5.40 4.64
C LEU A 280 -30.24 6.80 4.04
N VAL A 281 -30.65 6.88 2.76
CA VAL A 281 -30.97 8.14 2.09
C VAL A 281 -32.07 8.90 2.86
N ASN A 282 -33.14 8.22 3.26
CA ASN A 282 -34.23 8.84 4.03
C ASN A 282 -33.78 9.31 5.42
N TYR A 283 -32.83 8.62 6.05
CA TYR A 283 -32.24 9.09 7.31
C TYR A 283 -31.43 10.37 7.10
N MET A 284 -30.53 10.38 6.13
CA MET A 284 -29.70 11.55 5.84
C MET A 284 -30.54 12.74 5.40
N ARG A 285 -31.59 12.52 4.60
CA ARG A 285 -32.54 13.57 4.19
C ARG A 285 -33.13 14.29 5.40
N ARG A 286 -33.63 13.55 6.40
CA ARG A 286 -34.17 14.15 7.64
C ARG A 286 -33.11 14.97 8.39
N ARG A 287 -31.87 14.47 8.49
CA ARG A 287 -30.77 15.18 9.15
C ARG A 287 -30.43 16.49 8.44
N LEU A 288 -30.43 16.48 7.11
CA LEU A 288 -30.16 17.65 6.26
C LEU A 288 -31.31 18.66 6.36
N ASP A 289 -32.57 18.21 6.31
CA ASP A 289 -33.76 19.05 6.46
C ASP A 289 -33.76 19.81 7.82
N GLU A 290 -33.44 19.12 8.91
CA GLU A 290 -33.32 19.70 10.26
C GLU A 290 -32.26 20.82 10.35
N GLN A 291 -31.25 20.78 9.48
CA GLN A 291 -30.14 21.75 9.42
C GLN A 291 -30.34 22.82 8.33
N GLY A 292 -31.50 22.85 7.67
CA GLY A 292 -31.86 23.84 6.67
C GLY A 292 -31.18 23.66 5.31
N TYR A 293 -30.72 22.45 4.99
CA TYR A 293 -30.28 22.14 3.63
C TYR A 293 -31.48 22.06 2.69
N GLN A 294 -31.28 22.51 1.45
CA GLN A 294 -32.26 22.47 0.38
C GLN A 294 -31.88 21.33 -0.56
N GLU A 295 -32.64 20.24 -0.53
CA GLU A 295 -32.42 19.14 -1.46
C GLU A 295 -32.77 19.57 -2.90
N VAL A 296 -31.80 19.39 -3.81
CA VAL A 296 -31.90 19.72 -5.24
C VAL A 296 -31.49 18.52 -6.09
N ASN A 297 -31.71 18.61 -7.40
CA ASN A 297 -31.28 17.61 -8.36
C ASN A 297 -30.69 18.30 -9.60
N ALA A 298 -29.40 18.10 -9.85
CA ALA A 298 -28.71 18.66 -11.02
C ALA A 298 -28.53 17.59 -12.12
N PRO A 299 -28.66 17.94 -13.42
CA PRO A 299 -28.57 16.99 -14.52
C PRO A 299 -27.27 16.16 -14.51
N GLN A 300 -27.37 14.89 -14.94
CA GLN A 300 -26.21 13.99 -14.99
C GLN A 300 -25.35 14.18 -16.23
N VAL A 301 -25.95 14.57 -17.35
CA VAL A 301 -25.26 14.82 -18.62
C VAL A 301 -25.13 16.33 -18.79
N LEU A 302 -23.90 16.82 -18.78
CA LEU A 302 -23.60 18.25 -18.84
C LEU A 302 -22.55 18.54 -19.93
N ASP A 303 -22.70 19.68 -20.59
CA ASP A 303 -21.82 20.12 -21.67
C ASP A 303 -20.36 20.28 -21.19
N LYS A 304 -19.41 19.87 -22.03
CA LYS A 304 -17.96 19.99 -21.80
C LYS A 304 -17.56 21.38 -21.28
N SER A 305 -18.16 22.44 -21.80
CA SER A 305 -17.85 23.82 -21.44
C SER A 305 -18.02 24.13 -19.94
N LEU A 306 -18.97 23.47 -19.26
CA LEU A 306 -19.14 23.61 -17.81
C LEU A 306 -17.95 23.01 -17.03
N TRP A 307 -17.42 21.88 -17.51
CA TRP A 307 -16.27 21.22 -16.92
C TRP A 307 -14.97 21.97 -17.19
N GLU A 308 -14.85 22.62 -18.35
CA GLU A 308 -13.76 23.55 -18.66
C GLU A 308 -13.82 24.78 -17.77
N THR A 309 -15.00 25.40 -17.63
CA THR A 309 -15.21 26.59 -16.78
C THR A 309 -14.91 26.30 -15.32
N SER A 310 -15.27 25.12 -14.83
CA SER A 310 -14.97 24.70 -13.45
C SER A 310 -13.54 24.18 -13.25
N GLY A 311 -12.73 24.08 -14.32
CA GLY A 311 -11.36 23.57 -14.29
C GLY A 311 -11.23 22.03 -14.27
N HIS A 312 -12.31 21.30 -13.99
CA HIS A 312 -12.30 19.84 -13.90
C HIS A 312 -11.93 19.15 -15.21
N TRP A 313 -12.20 19.76 -16.36
CA TRP A 313 -11.77 19.19 -17.63
C TRP A 313 -10.24 19.12 -17.76
N GLY A 314 -9.50 20.06 -17.15
CA GLY A 314 -8.04 20.03 -17.16
C GLY A 314 -7.47 18.94 -16.27
N TRP A 315 -7.98 18.85 -15.04
CA TRP A 315 -7.40 18.00 -13.98
C TRP A 315 -8.02 16.61 -13.85
N TYR A 316 -9.25 16.42 -14.31
CA TYR A 316 -10.05 15.24 -14.00
C TYR A 316 -10.55 14.46 -15.23
N ARG A 317 -10.33 14.97 -16.45
CA ARG A 317 -10.84 14.37 -17.70
C ARG A 317 -10.54 12.89 -17.87
N ASP A 318 -9.35 12.45 -17.43
CA ASP A 318 -8.91 11.07 -17.63
C ASP A 318 -9.72 10.09 -16.75
N ASN A 319 -10.43 10.62 -15.75
CA ASN A 319 -11.35 9.89 -14.87
C ASN A 319 -12.83 10.21 -15.16
N MET A 320 -13.17 10.81 -16.31
CA MET A 320 -14.54 11.17 -16.70
C MET A 320 -15.06 10.29 -17.83
N PHE A 321 -16.36 9.97 -17.79
CA PHE A 321 -17.03 9.38 -18.94
C PHE A 321 -17.47 10.47 -19.92
N LYS A 322 -16.97 10.38 -21.16
CA LYS A 322 -17.47 11.16 -22.28
C LYS A 322 -18.81 10.61 -22.74
N VAL A 323 -19.77 11.49 -23.01
CA VAL A 323 -21.07 11.17 -23.58
C VAL A 323 -21.17 11.84 -24.94
N THR A 324 -21.59 11.06 -25.94
CA THR A 324 -21.86 11.53 -27.30
C THR A 324 -23.25 11.07 -27.72
N VAL A 325 -23.80 11.70 -28.76
CA VAL A 325 -25.05 11.21 -29.36
C VAL A 325 -24.83 9.79 -29.87
N ALA A 326 -25.85 8.94 -29.74
CA ALA A 326 -25.76 7.52 -30.08
C ALA A 326 -25.85 7.21 -31.59
N GLY A 327 -26.32 8.17 -32.40
CA GLY A 327 -26.39 8.01 -33.85
C GLY A 327 -25.02 8.20 -34.49
N ASP A 328 -24.75 7.45 -35.54
CA ASP A 328 -23.48 7.54 -36.28
C ASP A 328 -23.42 8.76 -37.21
N ASP A 329 -24.58 9.26 -37.67
CA ASP A 329 -24.73 10.41 -38.57
C ASP A 329 -25.51 11.54 -37.88
N THR A 330 -24.84 12.35 -37.07
CA THR A 330 -25.45 13.50 -36.39
C THR A 330 -24.60 14.75 -36.60
N ASP A 331 -25.24 15.87 -36.94
CA ASP A 331 -24.57 17.18 -37.07
C ASP A 331 -24.24 17.83 -35.70
N ASP A 332 -24.45 17.11 -34.59
CA ASP A 332 -24.20 17.60 -33.24
C ASP A 332 -22.80 17.20 -32.75
N ASP A 333 -21.83 18.07 -33.00
CA ASP A 333 -20.44 17.91 -32.56
C ASP A 333 -20.23 18.17 -31.05
N ARG A 334 -21.29 18.42 -30.28
CA ARG A 334 -21.16 18.72 -28.85
C ARG A 334 -20.66 17.51 -28.08
N VAL A 335 -19.70 17.80 -27.19
CA VAL A 335 -19.19 16.82 -26.24
C VAL A 335 -19.87 17.04 -24.90
N PHE A 336 -20.47 15.99 -24.38
CA PHE A 336 -21.01 15.97 -23.02
C PHE A 336 -20.14 15.07 -22.13
N ALA A 337 -20.33 15.18 -20.83
CA ALA A 337 -19.79 14.22 -19.88
C ALA A 337 -20.86 13.82 -18.87
N LEU A 338 -20.78 12.58 -18.39
CA LEU A 338 -21.46 12.20 -17.15
C LEU A 338 -20.76 12.90 -16.00
N LYS A 339 -21.55 13.51 -15.10
CA LYS A 339 -21.00 14.25 -13.97
C LYS A 339 -20.13 13.34 -13.07
N PRO A 340 -18.86 13.67 -12.82
CA PRO A 340 -18.03 12.98 -11.82
C PRO A 340 -18.22 13.52 -10.39
N MET A 341 -18.98 14.61 -10.24
CA MET A 341 -19.29 15.33 -9.00
C MET A 341 -20.46 16.29 -9.23
N ASN A 342 -21.11 16.76 -8.16
CA ASN A 342 -22.29 17.63 -8.28
C ASN A 342 -21.97 19.14 -8.27
N CYS A 343 -20.78 19.54 -7.82
CA CYS A 343 -20.41 20.93 -7.55
C CYS A 343 -20.76 21.90 -8.69
N PRO A 344 -20.38 21.64 -9.97
CA PRO A 344 -20.70 22.58 -11.06
C PRO A 344 -22.20 22.74 -11.30
N GLY A 345 -22.99 21.69 -11.07
CA GLY A 345 -24.45 21.74 -11.14
C GLY A 345 -25.06 22.61 -10.03
N HIS A 346 -24.58 22.44 -8.80
CA HIS A 346 -25.03 23.26 -7.65
C HIS A 346 -24.68 24.73 -7.85
N VAL A 347 -23.51 25.03 -8.44
CA VAL A 347 -23.14 26.40 -8.82
C VAL A 347 -24.10 26.98 -9.86
N GLN A 348 -24.56 26.20 -10.86
CA GLN A 348 -25.57 26.69 -11.81
C GLN A 348 -26.92 26.99 -11.14
N ILE A 349 -27.32 26.17 -10.16
CA ILE A 349 -28.54 26.39 -9.37
C ILE A 349 -28.40 27.67 -8.54
N PHE A 350 -27.28 27.84 -7.82
CA PHE A 350 -27.03 29.03 -7.02
C PHE A 350 -26.96 30.31 -7.86
N LYS A 351 -26.30 30.24 -9.04
CA LYS A 351 -26.20 31.34 -10.00
C LYS A 351 -27.57 31.80 -10.53
N HIS A 352 -28.56 30.92 -10.55
CA HIS A 352 -29.89 31.26 -11.04
C HIS A 352 -30.64 32.16 -10.06
N GLY A 353 -31.05 33.34 -10.53
CA GLY A 353 -31.76 34.35 -9.74
C GLY A 353 -30.85 35.23 -8.89
N LEU A 354 -31.36 36.39 -8.48
CA LEU A 354 -30.64 37.33 -7.61
C LEU A 354 -30.41 36.73 -6.22
N LYS A 355 -29.27 37.09 -5.60
CA LYS A 355 -28.91 36.67 -4.23
C LYS A 355 -28.54 37.91 -3.42
N SER A 356 -29.12 38.06 -2.24
CA SER A 356 -28.74 39.04 -1.25
C SER A 356 -27.76 38.42 -0.25
N TYR A 357 -26.90 39.23 0.35
CA TYR A 357 -26.06 38.79 1.47
C TYR A 357 -26.90 38.25 2.65
N ARG A 358 -28.16 38.68 2.76
CA ARG A 358 -29.12 38.20 3.78
C ARG A 358 -29.63 36.79 3.53
N ASP A 359 -29.52 36.30 2.30
CA ASP A 359 -29.94 34.95 1.92
C ASP A 359 -28.83 33.92 2.26
N LEU A 360 -27.62 34.39 2.58
CA LEU A 360 -26.49 33.53 2.93
C LEU A 360 -26.50 33.18 4.43
N PRO A 361 -26.17 31.94 4.81
CA PRO A 361 -25.68 30.86 3.94
C PRO A 361 -26.78 30.10 3.19
N VAL A 362 -26.56 29.80 1.91
CA VAL A 362 -27.40 28.91 1.11
C VAL A 362 -26.77 27.51 1.11
N LYS A 363 -27.54 26.50 1.49
CA LYS A 363 -27.07 25.11 1.60
C LYS A 363 -27.81 24.24 0.59
N LEU A 364 -27.14 23.82 -0.47
CA LEU A 364 -27.72 22.91 -1.47
C LEU A 364 -27.23 21.50 -1.19
N ALA A 365 -28.15 20.55 -1.03
CA ALA A 365 -27.82 19.14 -0.87
C ALA A 365 -28.36 18.32 -2.04
N GLU A 366 -27.71 17.23 -2.40
CA GLU A 366 -28.18 16.32 -3.44
C GLU A 366 -27.69 14.91 -3.15
N PHE A 367 -28.60 13.92 -3.17
CA PHE A 367 -28.22 12.51 -3.28
C PHE A 367 -27.80 12.20 -4.72
N GLY A 368 -26.67 12.79 -5.12
CA GLY A 368 -26.26 12.93 -6.51
C GLY A 368 -25.60 11.66 -7.04
N ASN A 369 -26.21 11.06 -8.05
CA ASN A 369 -25.63 9.92 -8.77
C ASN A 369 -24.58 10.42 -9.77
N VAL A 370 -23.31 10.14 -9.47
CA VAL A 370 -22.11 10.57 -10.19
C VAL A 370 -21.35 9.38 -10.75
N HIS A 371 -20.53 9.61 -11.78
CA HIS A 371 -19.75 8.58 -12.45
C HIS A 371 -18.28 8.96 -12.60
N ARG A 372 -17.38 8.05 -12.21
CA ARG A 372 -15.92 8.19 -12.33
C ARG A 372 -15.35 7.02 -13.08
N TYR A 373 -14.49 7.28 -14.07
CA TYR A 373 -13.81 6.24 -14.83
C TYR A 373 -12.64 5.67 -14.02
N GLU A 374 -12.97 4.78 -13.07
CA GLU A 374 -11.96 4.02 -12.33
C GLU A 374 -11.37 2.89 -13.20
N PRO A 375 -10.06 2.62 -13.14
CA PRO A 375 -9.46 1.46 -13.80
C PRO A 375 -10.13 0.16 -13.37
N SER A 376 -10.36 -0.77 -14.30
CA SER A 376 -11.09 -2.03 -14.02
C SER A 376 -10.46 -2.84 -12.89
N GLY A 377 -9.14 -2.87 -12.80
CA GLY A 377 -8.40 -3.57 -11.73
C GLY A 377 -8.52 -2.94 -10.34
N ALA A 378 -9.04 -1.71 -10.24
CA ALA A 378 -9.25 -1.04 -8.96
C ALA A 378 -10.66 -1.28 -8.37
N LEU A 379 -11.60 -1.81 -9.17
CA LEU A 379 -12.99 -1.98 -8.75
C LEU A 379 -13.10 -3.05 -7.65
N HIS A 380 -13.87 -2.76 -6.60
CA HIS A 380 -13.97 -3.66 -5.44
C HIS A 380 -15.33 -3.60 -4.74
N GLY A 381 -16.27 -4.45 -5.19
CA GLY A 381 -17.63 -4.50 -4.65
C GLY A 381 -18.23 -3.10 -4.54
N LEU A 382 -18.90 -2.78 -3.43
CA LEU A 382 -19.42 -1.44 -3.13
C LEU A 382 -18.37 -0.40 -2.66
N MET A 383 -17.13 -0.80 -2.34
CA MET A 383 -16.11 0.12 -1.79
C MET A 383 -15.47 0.99 -2.88
N ARG A 384 -15.37 0.47 -4.10
CA ARG A 384 -14.78 1.19 -5.23
C ARG A 384 -15.52 0.84 -6.51
N VAL A 385 -16.31 1.79 -7.01
CA VAL A 385 -17.28 1.66 -8.11
C VAL A 385 -17.15 2.83 -9.08
N ARG A 386 -17.65 2.65 -10.30
CA ARG A 386 -17.71 3.68 -11.35
C ARG A 386 -18.96 4.54 -11.27
N GLY A 387 -20.06 4.04 -10.72
CA GLY A 387 -21.29 4.79 -10.49
C GLY A 387 -21.70 4.70 -9.03
N PHE A 388 -21.91 5.85 -8.40
CA PHE A 388 -22.25 5.93 -6.98
C PHE A 388 -23.06 7.19 -6.67
N THR A 389 -23.80 7.12 -5.58
CA THR A 389 -24.56 8.24 -5.05
C THR A 389 -23.87 8.77 -3.81
N GLN A 390 -23.58 10.06 -3.80
CA GLN A 390 -23.07 10.77 -2.63
C GLN A 390 -24.21 11.52 -1.96
N ASP A 391 -24.23 11.60 -0.64
CA ASP A 391 -24.96 12.57 0.17
C ASP A 391 -24.26 13.94 0.11
N ASP A 392 -24.11 14.46 -1.10
CA ASP A 392 -23.27 15.62 -1.41
C ASP A 392 -23.98 16.93 -1.04
N ALA A 393 -23.22 17.93 -0.64
CA ALA A 393 -23.77 19.26 -0.36
C ALA A 393 -22.74 20.37 -0.59
N HIS A 394 -23.24 21.53 -1.02
CA HIS A 394 -22.45 22.74 -1.24
C HIS A 394 -23.08 23.90 -0.49
N ILE A 395 -22.29 24.51 0.39
CA ILE A 395 -22.69 25.70 1.16
C ILE A 395 -22.07 26.93 0.52
N PHE A 396 -22.91 27.87 0.12
CA PHE A 396 -22.53 29.18 -0.35
C PHE A 396 -22.69 30.16 0.81
N CYS A 397 -21.59 30.69 1.33
CA CYS A 397 -21.57 31.59 2.48
C CYS A 397 -20.59 32.74 2.27
N THR A 398 -20.65 33.75 3.14
CA THR A 398 -19.60 34.78 3.19
C THR A 398 -18.34 34.24 3.87
N GLU A 399 -17.21 34.92 3.72
CA GLU A 399 -15.96 34.56 4.42
C GLU A 399 -16.12 34.58 5.94
N GLU A 400 -16.90 35.54 6.46
CA GLU A 400 -17.20 35.65 7.90
C GLU A 400 -17.99 34.45 8.44
N GLN A 401 -18.84 33.84 7.61
CA GLN A 401 -19.67 32.68 7.97
C GLN A 401 -18.94 31.34 7.87
N LEU A 402 -17.78 31.29 7.19
CA LEU A 402 -17.11 30.05 6.82
C LEU A 402 -16.77 29.18 8.04
N ALA A 403 -16.19 29.79 9.08
CA ALA A 403 -15.79 29.05 10.29
C ALA A 403 -17.00 28.43 11.00
N ASP A 404 -18.08 29.20 11.14
CA ASP A 404 -19.31 28.74 11.80
C ASP A 404 -19.99 27.61 11.02
N GLU A 405 -20.02 27.70 9.68
CA GLU A 405 -20.59 26.62 8.85
C GLU A 405 -19.75 25.34 8.89
N CYS A 406 -18.42 25.45 8.93
CA CYS A 406 -17.54 24.29 9.12
C CYS A 406 -17.79 23.57 10.45
N ILE A 407 -17.99 24.31 11.55
CA ILE A 407 -18.29 23.73 12.87
C ILE A 407 -19.64 23.01 12.84
N LYS A 408 -20.67 23.63 12.25
CA LYS A 408 -22.00 23.01 12.12
C LYS A 408 -21.98 21.71 11.30
N ILE A 409 -21.11 21.62 10.28
CA ILE A 409 -20.93 20.36 9.53
C ILE A 409 -20.32 19.29 10.42
N ASN A 410 -19.32 19.63 11.23
CA ASN A 410 -18.70 18.66 12.15
C ASN A 410 -19.68 18.14 13.21
N ASP A 411 -20.60 18.98 13.68
CA ASP A 411 -21.64 18.61 14.66
C ASP A 411 -22.79 17.79 14.04
N LEU A 412 -22.87 17.70 12.70
CA LEU A 412 -23.87 16.89 12.00
C LEU A 412 -23.55 15.38 12.05
N ILE A 413 -22.26 15.05 12.14
CA ILE A 413 -21.67 13.71 12.25
C ILE A 413 -21.71 13.25 13.70
#